data_AF-A0A1S4FG07-F1
#
_entry.id   AF-A0A1S4FG07-F1
#
_cell.length_a   1.000
_cell.length_b   1.000
_cell.length_c   1.000
_cell.angle_alpha   90.00
_cell.angle_beta   90.00
_cell.angle_gamma   90.00
#
_symmetry.space_group_name_H-M   'P 1'
#
loop_
_entity.id
_entity.type
_entity.pdbx_description
1 polymer ?
#
loop_
_entity_poly.entity_id
_entity_poly.type
_entity_poly.pdbx_seq_one_letter_code
_entity_poly.pdbx_strand_id
1 'polypeptide(L)'
;MPLKKDELMQRLRVVNDKYMYLLEAFQIPSKNSDDIVYSDFLLDDEESGTRPFPKATEEDAEAQREARLEVMQNKISSKYLHRKRKQPTEGKATRKQLLKKKNVAKSLRKVQKIEQRVQKFKEEKEPKPDAQQLAKKSADPTFNAMGKIVFSKIQFDENDVPRKGTETDAKKLLRKVLNEKKEMNELKLSGETEKYAEVKNKKAWERATAKTMGHKVKDDLGLLSKRIHKRKKQIAKSKQEWAQRKEKIEHTKNAKQKKRTENIKERVDKKKNKKMQKLAKKGRIIPGF
;
A
#
# COMPACT_ATOMS: atom_id res chain seq x y z
N MET A 1 -38.88 -2.50 15.08
CA MET A 1 -39.80 -1.37 15.26
C MET A 1 -39.03 -0.09 14.95
N PRO A 2 -39.32 0.63 13.85
CA PRO A 2 -38.73 1.94 13.62
C PRO A 2 -39.26 2.91 14.69
N LEU A 3 -38.36 3.58 15.41
CA LEU A 3 -38.71 4.60 16.40
C LEU A 3 -39.44 5.75 15.70
N LYS A 4 -40.52 6.23 16.29
CA LYS A 4 -41.24 7.41 15.76
C LYS A 4 -40.29 8.61 15.78
N LYS A 5 -40.38 9.48 14.77
CA LYS A 5 -39.52 10.66 14.61
C LYS A 5 -39.48 11.51 15.89
N ASP A 6 -40.60 11.61 16.58
CA ASP A 6 -40.74 12.42 17.79
C ASP A 6 -39.96 11.83 18.98
N GLU A 7 -39.97 10.49 19.13
CA GLU A 7 -39.19 9.79 20.15
C GLU A 7 -37.69 9.93 19.89
N LEU A 8 -37.28 9.90 18.62
CA LEU A 8 -35.89 10.12 18.22
C LEU A 8 -35.44 11.56 18.55
N MET A 9 -36.29 12.55 18.26
CA MET A 9 -36.02 13.96 18.58
C MET A 9 -35.95 14.20 20.08
N GLN A 10 -36.83 13.57 20.88
CA GLN A 10 -36.76 13.65 22.34
C GLN A 10 -35.46 13.05 22.88
N ARG A 11 -35.04 11.89 22.37
CA ARG A 11 -33.75 11.29 22.76
C ARG A 11 -32.56 12.17 22.38
N LEU A 12 -32.58 12.78 21.20
CA LEU A 12 -31.53 13.70 20.76
C LEU A 12 -31.45 14.94 21.66
N ARG A 13 -32.60 15.51 22.05
CA ARG A 13 -32.65 16.63 23.02
C ARG A 13 -32.02 16.23 24.35
N VAL A 14 -32.44 15.11 24.94
CA VAL A 14 -31.89 14.60 26.21
C VAL A 14 -30.37 14.37 26.14
N VAL A 15 -29.87 13.83 25.02
CA VAL A 15 -28.42 13.63 24.82
C VAL A 15 -27.68 14.97 24.69
N ASN A 16 -28.26 15.94 23.99
CA ASN A 16 -27.68 17.26 23.83
C ASN A 16 -27.62 18.01 25.17
N ASP A 17 -28.69 17.97 25.96
CA ASP A 17 -28.74 18.60 27.29
C ASP A 17 -27.70 18.00 28.23
N LYS A 18 -27.51 16.67 28.18
CA LYS A 18 -26.45 15.99 28.92
C LYS A 18 -25.05 16.44 28.47
N TYR A 19 -24.83 16.65 27.17
CA TYR A 19 -23.55 17.12 26.66
C TYR A 19 -23.26 18.56 27.09
N MET A 20 -24.27 19.44 27.04
CA MET A 20 -24.16 20.82 27.52
C MET A 20 -23.86 20.89 29.03
N TYR A 21 -24.55 20.08 29.84
CA TYR A 21 -24.26 19.97 31.27
C TYR A 21 -22.82 19.54 31.55
N LEU A 22 -22.28 18.58 30.78
CA LEU A 22 -20.89 18.16 30.94
C LEU A 22 -19.91 19.26 30.52
N LEU A 23 -20.16 19.98 29.41
CA LEU A 23 -19.33 21.11 28.98
C LEU A 23 -19.23 22.20 30.05
N GLU A 24 -20.36 22.53 30.67
CA GLU A 24 -20.46 23.53 31.73
C GLU A 24 -19.79 23.06 33.03
N ALA A 25 -20.06 21.81 33.46
CA ALA A 25 -19.45 21.22 34.65
C ALA A 25 -17.92 21.16 34.58
N PHE A 26 -17.36 20.97 33.39
CA PHE A 26 -15.91 20.93 33.15
C PHE A 26 -15.31 22.27 32.71
N GLN A 27 -16.10 23.36 32.69
CA GLN A 27 -15.67 24.71 32.30
C GLN A 27 -14.86 24.75 30.99
N ILE A 28 -15.24 23.94 30.00
CA ILE A 28 -14.53 23.87 28.73
C ILE A 28 -14.90 25.12 27.92
N PRO A 29 -13.94 26.01 27.58
CA PRO A 29 -14.26 27.22 26.83
C PRO A 29 -14.87 26.86 25.47
N SER A 30 -16.04 27.45 25.16
CA SER A 30 -16.64 27.30 23.84
C SER A 30 -15.69 27.94 22.82
N LYS A 31 -15.47 27.28 21.69
CA LYS A 31 -14.45 27.68 20.70
C LYS A 31 -14.80 28.99 19.95
N ASN A 32 -15.87 29.67 20.32
CA ASN A 32 -16.38 30.88 19.65
C ASN A 32 -16.55 32.04 20.65
N SER A 33 -15.50 32.36 21.41
CA SER A 33 -15.37 33.73 21.91
C SER A 33 -14.69 34.55 20.81
N ASP A 34 -15.44 35.47 20.21
CA ASP A 34 -14.96 36.50 19.28
C ASP A 34 -13.98 37.51 19.94
N ASP A 35 -13.49 37.21 21.15
CA ASP A 35 -12.55 38.01 21.95
C ASP A 35 -11.08 37.61 21.78
N ILE A 36 -10.73 36.89 20.71
CA ILE A 36 -9.31 36.80 20.31
C ILE A 36 -8.99 38.07 19.52
N VAL A 37 -8.62 39.12 20.26
CA VAL A 37 -8.05 40.35 19.72
C VAL A 37 -6.80 40.00 18.92
N TYR A 38 -6.98 39.81 17.62
CA TYR A 38 -5.94 39.38 16.67
C TYR A 38 -4.78 40.40 16.59
N SER A 39 -5.02 41.64 17.04
CA SER A 39 -4.01 42.69 17.10
C SER A 39 -2.97 42.50 18.20
N ASP A 40 -3.20 41.68 19.23
CA ASP A 40 -2.17 41.35 20.23
C ASP A 40 -1.20 40.25 19.73
N PHE A 41 -1.57 39.58 18.62
CA PHE A 41 -0.75 38.55 17.96
C PHE A 41 -0.11 39.03 16.65
N LEU A 42 -0.46 40.22 16.17
CA LEU A 42 0.26 40.89 15.10
C LEU A 42 1.44 41.63 15.72
N LEU A 43 2.66 41.22 15.39
CA LEU A 43 3.85 42.00 15.69
C LEU A 43 3.69 43.37 15.03
N ASP A 44 3.71 44.44 15.81
CA ASP A 44 3.90 45.79 15.29
C ASP A 44 5.15 45.78 14.42
N ASP A 45 4.96 46.02 13.12
CA ASP A 45 6.02 46.25 12.14
C ASP A 45 6.63 47.64 12.42
N GLU A 46 7.25 47.80 13.58
CA GLU A 46 8.28 48.81 13.78
C GLU A 46 9.48 48.39 12.92
N GLU A 47 9.84 49.25 11.96
CA GLU A 47 10.95 49.12 11.02
C GLU A 47 12.27 48.80 11.75
N SER A 48 12.46 47.52 12.09
CA SER A 48 13.68 47.07 12.73
C SER A 48 14.74 46.86 11.66
N GLY A 49 15.61 47.87 11.54
CA GLY A 49 16.71 47.93 10.57
C GLY A 49 17.40 46.59 10.34
N THR A 50 17.57 46.28 9.06
CA THR A 50 18.35 45.16 8.52
C THR A 50 19.72 45.11 9.17
N ARG A 51 19.88 44.24 10.17
CA ARG A 51 21.21 43.92 10.71
C ARG A 51 21.91 42.99 9.71
N PRO A 52 23.08 43.35 9.17
CA PRO A 52 23.81 42.45 8.29
C PRO A 52 24.19 41.19 9.07
N PHE A 53 23.93 40.02 8.48
CA PHE A 53 24.44 38.75 8.98
C PHE A 53 25.97 38.84 9.13
N PRO A 54 26.57 38.22 10.17
CA PRO A 54 28.02 38.13 10.26
C PRO A 54 28.52 37.44 8.98
N LYS A 55 29.34 38.15 8.20
CA LYS A 55 30.04 37.55 7.06
C LYS A 55 30.89 36.40 7.62
N ALA A 56 30.68 35.20 7.09
CA ALA A 56 31.57 34.08 7.39
C ALA A 56 33.00 34.53 7.07
N THR A 57 33.91 34.31 8.01
CA THR A 57 35.35 34.44 7.81
C THR A 57 35.74 33.61 6.59
N GLU A 58 36.63 34.13 5.74
CA GLU A 58 36.98 33.51 4.45
C GLU A 58 37.48 32.07 4.64
N GLU A 59 38.19 31.82 5.74
CA GLU A 59 38.66 30.50 6.18
C GLU A 59 37.51 29.49 6.43
N ASP A 60 36.39 29.93 7.02
CA ASP A 60 35.22 29.06 7.27
C ASP A 60 34.46 28.76 5.97
N ALA A 61 34.45 29.70 5.02
CA ALA A 61 33.83 29.52 3.72
C ALA A 61 34.65 28.55 2.84
N GLU A 62 35.98 28.62 2.92
CA GLU A 62 36.90 27.70 2.26
C GLU A 62 36.80 26.29 2.83
N ALA A 63 36.83 26.13 4.15
CA ALA A 63 36.65 24.82 4.80
C ALA A 63 35.31 24.16 4.44
N GLN A 64 34.22 24.94 4.35
CA GLN A 64 32.92 24.43 3.90
C GLN A 64 32.91 24.05 2.42
N ARG A 65 33.67 24.78 1.58
CA ARG A 65 33.81 24.48 0.15
C ARG A 65 34.61 23.20 -0.06
N GLU A 66 35.71 23.02 0.67
CA GLU A 66 36.54 21.82 0.63
C GLU A 66 35.78 20.59 1.10
N ALA A 67 35.08 20.66 2.24
CA ALA A 67 34.24 19.57 2.72
C ALA A 67 33.15 19.18 1.70
N ARG A 68 32.58 20.18 1.00
CA ARG A 68 31.60 19.94 -0.06
C ARG A 68 32.21 19.28 -1.29
N LEU A 69 33.43 19.66 -1.68
CA LEU A 69 34.17 19.03 -2.78
C LEU A 69 34.53 17.59 -2.46
N GLU A 70 34.99 17.31 -1.24
CA GLU A 70 35.34 15.96 -0.79
C GLU A 70 34.11 15.03 -0.79
N VAL A 71 32.97 15.50 -0.25
CA VAL A 71 31.71 14.76 -0.31
C VAL A 71 31.27 14.49 -1.75
N MET A 72 31.50 15.44 -2.66
CA MET A 72 31.18 15.27 -4.07
C MET A 72 32.08 14.22 -4.73
N GLN A 73 33.38 14.28 -4.50
CA GLN A 73 34.36 13.32 -5.01
C GLN A 73 34.07 11.90 -4.50
N ASN A 74 33.80 11.73 -3.21
CA ASN A 74 33.42 10.45 -2.60
C ASN A 74 32.10 9.88 -3.17
N LYS A 75 31.16 10.77 -3.53
CA LYS A 75 29.90 10.36 -4.19
C LYS A 75 30.10 9.94 -5.65
N ILE A 76 31.06 10.55 -6.35
CA ILE A 76 31.40 10.18 -7.73
C ILE A 76 32.15 8.84 -7.75
N SER A 77 33.14 8.66 -6.88
CA SER A 77 33.94 7.43 -6.78
C SER A 77 33.08 6.21 -6.39
N SER A 78 32.20 6.36 -5.40
CA SER A 78 31.26 5.30 -4.98
C SER A 78 30.29 4.89 -6.10
N LYS A 79 29.74 5.86 -6.86
CA LYS A 79 28.89 5.58 -8.03
C LYS A 79 29.66 4.89 -9.15
N TYR A 80 30.91 5.28 -9.40
CA TYR A 80 31.76 4.65 -10.40
C TYR A 80 32.07 3.19 -10.04
N LEU A 81 32.43 2.91 -8.78
CA LEU A 81 32.65 1.56 -8.25
C LEU A 81 31.39 0.69 -8.35
N HIS A 82 30.22 1.22 -8.00
CA HIS A 82 28.95 0.50 -8.15
C HIS A 82 28.61 0.21 -9.62
N ARG A 83 28.96 1.12 -10.54
CA ARG A 83 28.76 0.92 -11.98
C ARG A 83 29.72 -0.13 -12.53
N LYS A 84 30.98 -0.15 -12.09
CA LYS A 84 31.97 -1.20 -12.42
C LYS A 84 31.53 -2.57 -11.90
N ARG A 85 31.06 -2.67 -10.66
CA ARG A 85 30.57 -3.94 -10.06
C ARG A 85 29.28 -4.47 -10.69
N LYS A 86 28.49 -3.62 -11.37
CA LYS A 86 27.24 -4.01 -12.05
C LYS A 86 27.41 -4.32 -13.54
N GLN A 87 28.59 -4.13 -14.13
CA GLN A 87 28.84 -4.60 -15.49
C GLN A 87 29.08 -6.12 -15.45
N PRO A 88 28.28 -6.93 -16.17
CA PRO A 88 28.62 -8.32 -16.41
C PRO A 88 29.88 -8.37 -17.28
N THR A 89 30.73 -9.37 -17.09
CA THR A 89 31.97 -9.62 -17.84
C THR A 89 31.75 -9.87 -19.34
N GLU A 90 30.50 -10.03 -19.78
CA GLU A 90 30.14 -10.23 -21.18
C GLU A 90 29.39 -9.01 -21.76
N GLY A 91 29.87 -8.54 -22.91
CA GLY A 91 29.37 -7.34 -23.60
C GLY A 91 27.87 -7.36 -23.84
N LYS A 92 27.24 -6.18 -23.83
CA LYS A 92 25.78 -6.01 -24.04
C LYS A 92 25.25 -6.72 -25.30
N ALA A 93 26.09 -6.86 -26.34
CA ALA A 93 25.79 -7.56 -27.58
C ALA A 93 25.65 -9.08 -27.41
N THR A 94 26.56 -9.73 -26.68
CA THR A 94 26.52 -11.19 -26.45
C THR A 94 25.31 -11.58 -25.62
N ARG A 95 24.98 -10.78 -24.58
CA ARG A 95 23.76 -10.95 -23.78
C ARG A 95 22.50 -10.87 -24.64
N LYS A 96 22.41 -9.90 -25.56
CA LYS A 96 21.26 -9.75 -26.46
C LYS A 96 21.13 -10.95 -27.40
N GLN A 97 22.23 -11.50 -27.90
CA GLN A 97 22.23 -12.73 -28.71
C GLN A 97 21.81 -13.96 -27.90
N LEU A 98 22.29 -14.10 -26.66
CA LEU A 98 21.93 -15.20 -25.77
C LEU A 98 20.44 -15.17 -25.38
N LEU A 99 19.88 -13.98 -25.17
CA LEU A 99 18.45 -13.76 -24.95
C LEU A 99 17.61 -14.15 -26.17
N LYS A 100 18.05 -13.76 -27.38
CA LYS A 100 17.40 -14.15 -28.64
C LYS A 100 17.41 -15.68 -28.81
N LYS A 101 18.57 -16.33 -28.64
CA LYS A 101 18.71 -17.80 -28.70
C LYS A 101 17.80 -18.50 -27.68
N LYS A 102 17.73 -18.00 -26.45
CA LYS A 102 16.83 -18.52 -25.41
C LYS A 102 15.36 -18.37 -25.77
N ASN A 103 14.95 -17.27 -26.39
CA ASN A 103 13.57 -17.04 -26.77
C ASN A 103 13.15 -17.93 -27.96
N VAL A 104 14.03 -18.11 -28.94
CA VAL A 104 13.82 -19.02 -30.07
C VAL A 104 13.71 -20.48 -29.59
N ALA A 105 14.59 -20.91 -28.69
CA ALA A 105 14.50 -22.25 -28.11
C ALA A 105 13.19 -22.49 -27.32
N LYS A 106 12.66 -21.44 -26.67
CA LYS A 106 11.36 -21.50 -25.97
C LYS A 106 10.18 -21.57 -26.93
N SER A 107 10.20 -20.83 -28.04
CA SER A 107 9.12 -20.89 -29.04
C SER A 107 9.09 -22.25 -29.72
N LEU A 108 10.24 -22.80 -30.13
CA LEU A 108 10.35 -24.14 -30.73
C LEU A 108 9.79 -25.23 -29.81
N ARG A 109 10.16 -25.23 -28.51
CA ARG A 109 9.59 -26.17 -27.53
C ARG A 109 8.08 -26.04 -27.35
N LYS A 110 7.53 -24.83 -27.56
CA LYS A 110 6.08 -24.59 -27.47
C LYS A 110 5.37 -25.13 -28.70
N VAL A 111 5.92 -24.94 -29.88
CA VAL A 111 5.41 -25.50 -31.15
C VAL A 111 5.40 -27.02 -31.10
N GLN A 112 6.51 -27.66 -30.70
CA GLN A 112 6.60 -29.12 -30.55
C GLN A 112 5.55 -29.69 -29.57
N LYS A 113 5.27 -28.99 -28.45
CA LYS A 113 4.20 -29.41 -27.52
C LYS A 113 2.81 -29.27 -28.10
N ILE A 114 2.58 -28.31 -28.99
CA ILE A 114 1.30 -28.13 -29.68
C ILE A 114 1.15 -29.24 -30.71
N GLU A 115 2.17 -29.51 -31.52
CA GLU A 115 2.18 -30.60 -32.50
C GLU A 115 1.92 -31.96 -31.84
N GLN A 116 2.59 -32.28 -30.73
CA GLN A 116 2.34 -33.51 -29.97
C GLN A 116 0.91 -33.61 -29.44
N ARG A 117 0.28 -32.49 -29.06
CA ARG A 117 -1.13 -32.47 -28.63
C ARG A 117 -2.08 -32.66 -29.80
N VAL A 118 -1.77 -32.06 -30.96
CA VAL A 118 -2.58 -32.19 -32.18
C VAL A 118 -2.49 -33.60 -32.73
N GLN A 119 -1.31 -34.24 -32.70
CA GLN A 119 -1.12 -35.64 -33.09
C GLN A 119 -1.89 -36.59 -32.18
N LYS A 120 -1.79 -36.42 -30.85
CA LYS A 120 -2.60 -37.20 -29.89
C LYS A 120 -4.11 -37.05 -30.12
N PHE A 121 -4.55 -35.84 -30.45
CA PHE A 121 -5.96 -35.56 -30.73
C PHE A 121 -6.44 -36.14 -32.07
N LYS A 122 -5.53 -36.36 -33.02
CA LYS A 122 -5.82 -37.02 -34.31
C LYS A 122 -5.81 -38.55 -34.19
N GLU A 123 -4.98 -39.12 -33.32
CA GLU A 123 -4.97 -40.57 -33.04
C GLU A 123 -6.22 -41.04 -32.26
N GLU A 124 -6.89 -40.16 -31.51
CA GLU A 124 -8.07 -40.49 -30.69
C GLU A 124 -9.44 -40.32 -31.40
N LYS A 125 -9.50 -39.91 -32.68
CA LYS A 125 -10.79 -39.70 -33.38
C LYS A 125 -10.97 -40.58 -34.62
N GLU A 126 -11.61 -41.72 -34.44
CA GLU A 126 -12.50 -42.35 -35.43
C GLU A 126 -13.72 -41.44 -35.69
N PRO A 127 -14.23 -41.31 -36.93
CA PRO A 127 -15.28 -40.34 -37.26
C PRO A 127 -16.68 -40.90 -36.99
N LYS A 128 -17.41 -40.32 -36.03
CA LYS A 128 -18.87 -40.34 -36.01
C LYS A 128 -19.39 -38.95 -36.36
N PRO A 129 -20.25 -38.80 -37.39
CA PRO A 129 -20.89 -37.52 -37.69
C PRO A 129 -22.18 -37.42 -36.89
N ASP A 130 -22.24 -36.49 -35.93
CA ASP A 130 -23.50 -35.83 -35.57
C ASP A 130 -23.23 -34.69 -34.59
N ALA A 131 -23.15 -33.47 -35.13
CA ALA A 131 -23.25 -32.24 -34.36
C ALA A 131 -23.60 -31.05 -35.28
N GLN A 132 -24.64 -31.20 -36.11
CA GLN A 132 -25.32 -30.07 -36.73
C GLN A 132 -26.57 -29.75 -35.91
N GLN A 133 -26.42 -29.00 -34.81
CA GLN A 133 -27.51 -28.29 -34.13
C GLN A 133 -26.92 -27.59 -32.91
N LEU A 134 -26.35 -26.39 -33.08
CA LEU A 134 -26.14 -25.41 -31.98
C LEU A 134 -25.70 -24.02 -32.48
N ALA A 135 -25.94 -23.70 -33.76
CA ALA A 135 -25.53 -22.42 -34.37
C ALA A 135 -26.73 -21.53 -34.70
N LYS A 136 -27.55 -21.18 -33.69
CA LYS A 136 -28.48 -20.04 -33.76
C LYS A 136 -28.58 -19.40 -32.39
N LYS A 137 -27.55 -18.63 -32.01
CA LYS A 137 -27.71 -17.54 -31.04
C LYS A 137 -27.55 -16.25 -31.82
N SER A 138 -28.63 -15.48 -31.83
CA SER A 138 -28.80 -14.19 -32.49
C SER A 138 -27.62 -13.28 -32.19
N ALA A 139 -26.87 -12.94 -33.24
CA ALA A 139 -25.95 -11.82 -33.21
C ALA A 139 -26.81 -10.58 -33.43
N ASP A 140 -27.17 -9.89 -32.35
CA ASP A 140 -27.79 -8.58 -32.48
C ASP A 140 -26.78 -7.62 -33.16
N PRO A 141 -27.22 -6.78 -34.11
CA PRO A 141 -26.29 -6.01 -34.92
C PRO A 141 -25.61 -4.93 -34.07
N THR A 142 -24.28 -4.99 -33.96
CA THR A 142 -23.39 -3.91 -33.47
C THR A 142 -23.29 -2.75 -34.46
N PHE A 143 -24.42 -2.47 -35.10
CA PHE A 143 -24.49 -1.95 -36.44
C PHE A 143 -25.57 -0.86 -36.47
N ASN A 144 -25.20 0.41 -36.64
CA ASN A 144 -26.19 1.48 -36.86
C ASN A 144 -27.01 1.15 -38.12
N ALA A 145 -28.22 1.70 -38.27
CA ALA A 145 -29.11 1.49 -39.43
C ALA A 145 -28.46 1.74 -40.83
N MET A 146 -27.24 2.28 -40.87
CA MET A 146 -26.48 2.73 -42.04
C MET A 146 -25.24 1.89 -42.39
N GLY A 147 -25.05 0.67 -41.89
CA GLY A 147 -23.93 -0.13 -42.44
C GLY A 147 -22.50 0.36 -42.03
N LYS A 148 -22.34 1.27 -41.03
CA LYS A 148 -21.09 1.54 -40.26
C LYS A 148 -21.00 0.96 -38.81
N ILE A 149 -19.89 0.28 -38.50
CA ILE A 149 -19.53 -0.25 -37.16
C ILE A 149 -19.17 0.93 -36.24
N VAL A 150 -19.87 1.08 -35.11
CA VAL A 150 -19.60 2.16 -34.14
C VAL A 150 -18.78 1.63 -32.97
N PHE A 151 -17.52 2.06 -32.87
CA PHE A 151 -16.55 1.58 -31.89
C PHE A 151 -16.74 2.08 -30.44
N SER A 152 -17.75 2.90 -30.16
CA SER A 152 -17.85 3.60 -28.86
C SER A 152 -19.07 3.29 -27.99
N LYS A 153 -19.91 2.31 -28.35
CA LYS A 153 -21.06 1.92 -27.51
C LYS A 153 -21.05 0.42 -27.25
N ILE A 154 -20.26 0.01 -26.26
CA ILE A 154 -20.41 -1.30 -25.64
C ILE A 154 -21.76 -1.28 -24.93
N GLN A 155 -22.77 -1.91 -25.53
CA GLN A 155 -24.00 -2.24 -24.83
C GLN A 155 -23.71 -3.50 -24.02
N PHE A 156 -23.76 -3.41 -22.69
CA PHE A 156 -23.77 -4.58 -21.84
C PHE A 156 -25.22 -5.07 -21.80
N ASP A 157 -25.45 -6.31 -22.23
CA ASP A 157 -26.77 -6.93 -22.13
C ASP A 157 -27.25 -6.88 -20.68
N GLU A 158 -28.52 -6.54 -20.45
CA GLU A 158 -29.12 -6.47 -19.10
C GLU A 158 -29.10 -7.84 -18.39
N ASN A 159 -28.90 -8.93 -19.14
CA ASN A 159 -28.73 -10.29 -18.64
C ASN A 159 -27.28 -10.63 -18.26
N ASP A 160 -26.31 -9.72 -18.45
CA ASP A 160 -24.92 -9.92 -18.09
C ASP A 160 -24.72 -9.60 -16.59
N VAL A 161 -25.43 -10.35 -15.75
CA VAL A 161 -25.29 -10.27 -14.29
C VAL A 161 -23.82 -10.54 -13.96
N PRO A 162 -23.12 -9.64 -13.24
CA PRO A 162 -21.72 -9.83 -12.92
C PRO A 162 -21.59 -11.15 -12.15
N ARG A 163 -20.99 -12.16 -12.80
CA ARG A 163 -20.76 -13.45 -12.17
C ARG A 163 -19.96 -13.19 -10.90
N LYS A 164 -20.53 -13.57 -9.75
CA LYS A 164 -19.85 -13.44 -8.44
C LYS A 164 -18.49 -14.10 -8.57
N GLY A 165 -17.43 -13.31 -8.43
CA GLY A 165 -16.06 -13.79 -8.58
C GLY A 165 -15.79 -14.95 -7.62
N THR A 166 -14.96 -15.90 -8.04
CA THR A 166 -14.55 -17.04 -7.19
C THR A 166 -13.97 -16.54 -5.88
N GLU A 167 -14.32 -17.16 -4.75
CA GLU A 167 -13.81 -16.77 -3.44
C GLU A 167 -12.28 -16.76 -3.41
N THR A 168 -11.70 -15.62 -3.02
CA THR A 168 -10.24 -15.42 -3.05
C THR A 168 -9.59 -15.46 -1.66
N ASP A 169 -10.39 -15.37 -0.60
CA ASP A 169 -9.91 -15.31 0.78
C ASP A 169 -9.41 -16.69 1.25
N ALA A 170 -8.11 -16.74 1.57
CA ALA A 170 -7.42 -17.96 1.95
C ALA A 170 -7.97 -18.57 3.25
N LYS A 171 -8.50 -17.75 4.18
CA LYS A 171 -9.09 -18.26 5.43
C LYS A 171 -10.40 -18.99 5.18
N LYS A 172 -11.28 -18.41 4.36
CA LYS A 172 -12.56 -19.03 3.98
C LYS A 172 -12.34 -20.32 3.20
N LEU A 173 -11.43 -20.28 2.22
CA LEU A 173 -11.04 -21.47 1.45
C LEU A 173 -10.48 -22.57 2.38
N LEU A 174 -9.62 -22.22 3.33
CA LEU A 174 -9.08 -23.20 4.28
C LEU A 174 -10.18 -23.85 5.13
N ARG A 175 -11.16 -23.06 5.59
CA ARG A 175 -12.31 -23.58 6.35
C ARG A 175 -13.16 -24.53 5.49
N LYS A 176 -13.42 -24.19 4.23
CA LYS A 176 -14.16 -25.06 3.31
C LYS A 176 -13.46 -26.41 3.13
N VAL A 177 -12.16 -26.39 2.81
CA VAL A 177 -11.37 -27.63 2.66
C VAL A 177 -11.35 -28.45 3.94
N LEU A 178 -11.26 -27.82 5.12
CA LEU A 178 -11.30 -28.53 6.39
C LEU A 178 -12.68 -29.14 6.66
N ASN A 179 -13.77 -28.42 6.40
CA ASN A 179 -15.13 -28.93 6.56
C ASN A 179 -15.39 -30.09 5.60
N GLU A 180 -15.01 -29.96 4.33
CA GLU A 180 -15.08 -31.07 3.37
C GLU A 180 -14.34 -32.31 3.87
N LYS A 181 -13.13 -32.15 4.43
CA LYS A 181 -12.39 -33.27 4.99
C LYS A 181 -13.07 -33.89 6.21
N LYS A 182 -13.71 -33.09 7.05
CA LYS A 182 -14.48 -33.60 8.20
C LYS A 182 -15.68 -34.41 7.76
N GLU A 183 -16.49 -33.88 6.84
CA GLU A 183 -17.63 -34.59 6.25
C GLU A 183 -17.21 -35.93 5.63
N MET A 184 -16.10 -35.94 4.87
CA MET A 184 -15.59 -37.18 4.27
C MET A 184 -15.08 -38.18 5.34
N ASN A 185 -14.54 -37.70 6.46
CA ASN A 185 -14.09 -38.56 7.54
C ASN A 185 -15.27 -39.10 8.36
N GLU A 186 -16.31 -38.30 8.59
CA GLU A 186 -17.55 -38.71 9.26
C GLU A 186 -18.25 -39.82 8.48
N LEU A 187 -18.38 -39.68 7.16
CA LEU A 187 -18.92 -40.73 6.29
C LEU A 187 -18.08 -42.01 6.29
N LYS A 188 -16.76 -41.88 6.48
CA LYS A 188 -15.87 -43.03 6.59
C LYS A 188 -16.03 -43.73 7.95
N LEU A 189 -16.25 -42.97 9.03
CA LEU A 189 -16.44 -43.49 10.38
C LEU A 189 -17.83 -44.12 10.58
N SER A 190 -18.87 -43.60 9.92
CA SER A 190 -20.23 -44.16 9.97
C SER A 190 -20.37 -45.50 9.24
N GLY A 191 -19.34 -45.96 8.52
CA GLY A 191 -19.35 -47.24 7.82
C GLY A 191 -20.04 -47.22 6.45
N GLU A 192 -20.54 -46.07 5.99
CA GLU A 192 -21.21 -45.91 4.69
C GLU A 192 -20.20 -45.79 3.54
N THR A 193 -19.50 -46.89 3.26
CA THR A 193 -18.39 -46.94 2.28
C THR A 193 -18.80 -46.63 0.84
N GLU A 194 -20.00 -47.05 0.43
CA GLU A 194 -20.55 -46.79 -0.91
C GLU A 194 -20.82 -45.29 -1.12
N LYS A 195 -21.57 -44.67 -0.20
CA LYS A 195 -21.84 -43.22 -0.23
C LYS A 195 -20.55 -42.40 -0.17
N TYR A 196 -19.55 -42.83 0.62
CA TYR A 196 -18.23 -42.20 0.63
C TYR A 196 -17.57 -42.23 -0.75
N ALA A 197 -17.59 -43.38 -1.44
CA ALA A 197 -16.98 -43.53 -2.76
C ALA A 197 -17.72 -42.67 -3.79
N GLU A 198 -19.05 -42.64 -3.77
CA GLU A 198 -19.86 -41.79 -4.65
C GLU A 198 -19.56 -40.30 -4.46
N VAL A 199 -19.60 -39.80 -3.22
CA VAL A 199 -19.33 -38.39 -2.92
C VAL A 199 -17.89 -38.02 -3.30
N LYS A 200 -16.93 -38.91 -3.05
CA LYS A 200 -15.53 -38.71 -3.43
C LYS A 200 -15.39 -38.62 -4.95
N ASN A 201 -16.05 -39.51 -5.70
CA ASN A 201 -16.02 -39.52 -7.16
C ASN A 201 -16.69 -38.28 -7.74
N LYS A 202 -17.88 -37.90 -7.23
CA LYS A 202 -18.58 -36.68 -7.63
C LYS A 202 -17.71 -35.43 -7.43
N LYS A 203 -17.12 -35.27 -6.24
CA LYS A 203 -16.20 -34.14 -5.96
C LYS A 203 -14.94 -34.18 -6.85
N ALA A 204 -14.43 -35.37 -7.19
CA ALA A 204 -13.29 -35.49 -8.11
C ALA A 204 -13.66 -35.04 -9.53
N TRP A 205 -14.82 -35.43 -10.03
CA TRP A 205 -15.34 -35.01 -11.32
C TRP A 205 -15.62 -33.51 -11.37
N GLU A 206 -16.28 -32.95 -10.34
CA GLU A 206 -16.50 -31.50 -10.23
C GLU A 206 -15.19 -30.70 -10.25
N ARG A 207 -14.15 -31.18 -9.58
CA ARG A 207 -12.82 -30.54 -9.63
C ARG A 207 -12.17 -30.67 -11.01
N ALA A 208 -12.34 -31.80 -11.68
CA ALA A 208 -11.81 -32.00 -13.03
C ALA A 208 -12.52 -31.08 -14.03
N THR A 209 -13.85 -31.01 -13.99
CA THR A 209 -14.65 -30.13 -14.87
C THR A 209 -14.38 -28.65 -14.59
N ALA A 210 -14.23 -28.24 -13.32
CA ALA A 210 -13.85 -26.87 -12.99
C ALA A 210 -12.48 -26.50 -13.58
N LYS A 211 -11.50 -27.42 -13.54
CA LYS A 211 -10.18 -27.19 -14.15
C LYS A 211 -10.25 -27.11 -15.66
N THR A 212 -11.06 -27.94 -16.34
CA THR A 212 -11.23 -27.88 -17.81
C THR A 212 -11.94 -26.61 -18.25
N MET A 213 -12.90 -26.12 -17.47
CA MET A 213 -13.55 -24.81 -17.65
C MET A 213 -12.61 -23.62 -17.40
N GLY A 214 -11.37 -23.85 -16.94
CA GLY A 214 -10.39 -22.80 -16.66
C GLY A 214 -10.49 -22.18 -15.26
N HIS A 215 -11.34 -22.72 -14.38
CA HIS A 215 -11.40 -22.28 -12.99
C HIS A 215 -10.17 -22.75 -12.19
N LYS A 216 -9.58 -21.82 -11.45
CA LYS A 216 -8.42 -22.10 -10.59
C LYS A 216 -8.89 -22.68 -9.25
N VAL A 217 -8.95 -24.00 -9.16
CA VAL A 217 -9.23 -24.76 -7.93
C VAL A 217 -8.08 -24.57 -6.93
N LYS A 218 -8.38 -24.19 -5.67
CA LYS A 218 -7.39 -23.78 -4.65
C LYS A 218 -7.64 -24.49 -3.32
N ASP A 219 -7.54 -25.81 -3.33
CA ASP A 219 -8.00 -26.64 -2.21
C ASP A 219 -6.84 -27.17 -1.34
N ASP A 220 -5.59 -26.79 -1.65
CA ASP A 220 -4.41 -27.31 -0.95
C ASP A 220 -4.22 -26.67 0.44
N LEU A 221 -4.44 -27.44 1.50
CA LEU A 221 -4.27 -27.00 2.90
C LEU A 221 -2.92 -26.33 3.17
N GLY A 222 -1.83 -26.95 2.68
CA GLY A 222 -0.47 -26.46 2.91
C GLY A 222 -0.21 -25.11 2.22
N LEU A 223 -0.71 -24.92 0.99
CA LEU A 223 -0.56 -23.67 0.26
C LEU A 223 -1.44 -22.56 0.86
N LEU A 224 -2.66 -22.89 1.26
CA LEU A 224 -3.58 -21.96 1.92
C LEU A 224 -3.00 -21.47 3.26
N SER A 225 -2.48 -22.39 4.09
CA SER A 225 -1.81 -22.04 5.35
C SER A 225 -0.58 -21.15 5.12
N LYS A 226 0.30 -21.52 4.16
CA LYS A 226 1.46 -20.69 3.78
C LYS A 226 1.04 -19.30 3.32
N ARG A 227 -0.05 -19.17 2.55
CA ARG A 227 -0.58 -17.89 2.09
C ARG A 227 -1.06 -17.03 3.26
N ILE A 228 -1.75 -17.61 4.23
CA ILE A 228 -2.16 -16.92 5.46
C ILE A 228 -0.93 -16.44 6.24
N HIS A 229 0.09 -17.28 6.40
CA HIS A 229 1.33 -16.92 7.10
C HIS A 229 2.09 -15.79 6.41
N LYS A 230 2.23 -15.83 5.08
CA LYS A 230 2.83 -14.74 4.30
C LYS A 230 2.08 -13.43 4.50
N ARG A 231 0.74 -13.46 4.49
CA ARG A 231 -0.08 -12.27 4.76
C ARG A 231 0.14 -11.74 6.17
N LYS A 232 0.19 -12.61 7.19
CA LYS A 232 0.51 -12.21 8.57
C LYS A 232 1.88 -11.53 8.67
N LYS A 233 2.91 -12.11 8.05
CA LYS A 233 4.26 -11.52 8.01
C LYS A 233 4.29 -10.15 7.33
N GLN A 234 3.56 -9.99 6.22
CA GLN A 234 3.47 -8.71 5.53
C GLN A 234 2.80 -7.64 6.39
N ILE A 235 1.70 -7.99 7.08
CA ILE A 235 1.02 -7.08 8.01
C ILE A 235 1.95 -6.68 9.16
N ALA A 236 2.69 -7.63 9.74
CA ALA A 236 3.65 -7.34 10.81
C ALA A 236 4.76 -6.38 10.36
N LYS A 237 5.34 -6.60 9.17
CA LYS A 237 6.32 -5.67 8.57
C LYS A 237 5.73 -4.28 8.38
N SER A 238 4.54 -4.17 7.79
CA SER A 238 3.88 -2.89 7.60
C SER A 238 3.62 -2.19 8.93
N LYS A 239 3.22 -2.92 9.98
CA LYS A 239 3.00 -2.35 11.32
C LYS A 239 4.31 -1.78 11.89
N GLN A 240 5.41 -2.52 11.77
CA GLN A 240 6.73 -2.08 12.23
C GLN A 240 7.21 -0.84 11.47
N GLU A 241 7.09 -0.83 10.14
CA GLU A 241 7.47 0.33 9.32
C GLU A 241 6.65 1.58 9.69
N TRP A 242 5.37 1.42 9.99
CA TRP A 242 4.51 2.52 10.40
C TRP A 242 4.86 3.04 11.81
N ALA A 243 5.22 2.14 12.73
CA ALA A 243 5.71 2.53 14.06
C ALA A 243 7.02 3.32 13.95
N GLN A 244 8.00 2.81 13.19
CA GLN A 244 9.27 3.49 12.94
C GLN A 244 9.09 4.86 12.28
N ARG A 245 8.13 4.99 11.35
CA ARG A 245 7.79 6.30 10.75
C ARG A 245 7.25 7.27 11.77
N LYS A 246 6.37 6.83 12.68
CA LYS A 246 5.83 7.68 13.76
C LYS A 246 6.95 8.14 14.70
N GLU A 247 7.78 7.21 15.17
CA GLU A 247 8.94 7.51 16.02
C GLU A 247 9.90 8.49 15.34
N LYS A 248 10.19 8.30 14.05
CA LYS A 248 11.04 9.23 13.29
C LYS A 248 10.43 10.62 13.21
N ILE A 249 9.12 10.72 12.95
CA ILE A 249 8.42 12.00 12.91
C ILE A 249 8.50 12.69 14.28
N GLU A 250 8.21 11.97 15.36
CA GLU A 250 8.28 12.49 16.72
C GLU A 250 9.69 12.95 17.08
N HIS A 251 10.71 12.12 16.82
CA HIS A 251 12.10 12.47 17.02
C HIS A 251 12.49 13.74 16.25
N THR A 252 12.07 13.87 14.98
CA THR A 252 12.36 15.09 14.20
C THR A 252 11.67 16.34 14.75
N LYS A 253 10.43 16.21 15.27
CA LYS A 253 9.73 17.32 15.93
C LYS A 253 10.44 17.73 17.21
N ASN A 254 10.76 16.76 18.07
CA ASN A 254 11.45 16.99 19.33
C ASN A 254 12.84 17.57 19.11
N ALA A 255 13.61 17.08 18.13
CA ALA A 255 14.92 17.63 17.79
C ALA A 255 14.83 19.10 17.33
N LYS A 256 13.83 19.46 16.52
CA LYS A 256 13.61 20.85 16.10
C LYS A 256 13.22 21.75 17.27
N GLN A 257 12.34 21.27 18.15
CA GLN A 257 11.94 22.00 19.35
C GLN A 257 13.13 22.19 20.31
N LYS A 258 13.93 21.15 20.56
CA LYS A 258 15.15 21.23 21.38
C LYS A 258 16.10 22.30 20.84
N LYS A 259 16.43 22.26 19.55
CA LYS A 259 17.26 23.28 18.89
C LYS A 259 16.69 24.69 19.05
N ARG A 260 15.37 24.87 18.94
CA ARG A 260 14.72 26.17 19.16
C ARG A 260 14.87 26.61 20.61
N THR A 261 14.67 25.72 21.59
CA THR A 261 14.82 26.06 23.00
C THR A 261 16.26 26.40 23.37
N GLU A 262 17.24 25.67 22.83
CA GLU A 262 18.67 25.94 22.99
C GLU A 262 19.04 27.31 22.41
N ASN A 263 18.63 27.61 21.17
CA ASN A 263 18.87 28.91 20.55
C ASN A 263 18.22 30.08 21.33
N ILE A 264 17.04 29.88 21.92
CA ILE A 264 16.37 30.89 22.75
C ILE A 264 17.16 31.10 24.05
N LYS A 265 17.59 30.02 24.72
CA LYS A 265 18.43 30.10 25.92
C LYS A 265 19.73 30.84 25.65
N GLU A 266 20.43 30.47 24.58
CA GLU A 266 21.64 31.17 24.16
C GLU A 266 21.41 32.67 23.92
N ARG A 267 20.30 33.05 23.28
CA ARG A 267 19.96 34.48 23.07
C ARG A 267 19.71 35.19 24.39
N VAL A 268 19.05 34.55 25.34
CA VAL A 268 18.79 35.11 26.68
C VAL A 268 20.11 35.27 27.45
N ASP A 269 20.97 34.25 27.44
CA ASP A 269 22.25 34.28 28.15
C ASP A 269 23.22 35.29 27.52
N LYS A 270 23.26 35.38 26.19
CA LYS A 270 24.01 36.44 25.47
C LYS A 270 23.51 37.84 25.86
N LYS A 271 22.19 38.04 26.00
CA LYS A 271 21.63 39.32 26.49
C LYS A 271 22.04 39.61 27.94
N LYS A 272 21.98 38.61 28.84
CA LYS A 272 22.41 38.75 30.24
C LYS A 272 23.90 39.08 30.34
N ASN A 273 24.75 38.33 29.64
CA ASN A 273 26.20 38.55 29.61
C ASN A 273 26.54 39.94 29.08
N LYS A 274 25.86 40.40 28.01
CA LYS A 274 26.05 41.77 27.49
C LYS A 274 25.64 42.85 28.50
N LYS A 275 24.57 42.62 29.28
CA LYS A 275 24.18 43.53 30.38
C LYS A 275 25.24 43.56 31.49
N MET A 276 25.71 42.39 31.93
CA MET A 276 26.77 42.28 32.94
C MET A 276 28.06 42.96 32.49
N GLN A 277 28.52 42.72 31.25
CA GLN A 277 29.69 43.39 30.68
C GLN A 277 29.52 44.92 30.63
N LYS A 278 28.33 45.43 30.29
CA LYS A 278 28.06 46.88 30.29
C LYS A 278 28.13 47.48 31.70
N LEU A 279 27.61 46.77 32.71
CA LEU A 279 27.65 47.21 34.11
C LEU A 279 29.07 47.17 34.69
N ALA A 280 29.85 46.13 34.36
CA ALA A 280 31.27 46.03 34.72
C ALA A 280 32.11 47.17 34.11
N LYS A 281 31.95 47.45 32.81
CA LYS A 281 32.61 48.60 32.14
C LYS A 281 32.26 49.96 32.79
N LYS A 282 31.08 50.03 33.39
CA LYS A 282 30.55 51.21 34.07
C LYS A 282 30.95 51.30 35.55
N GLY A 283 31.83 50.41 36.02
CA GLY A 283 32.33 50.36 37.41
C GLY A 283 31.29 49.90 38.44
N ARG A 284 30.13 49.40 38.01
CA ARG A 284 28.99 49.06 38.87
C ARG A 284 28.97 47.58 39.30
N ILE A 285 29.92 46.78 38.81
CA ILE A 285 30.12 45.38 39.18
C ILE A 285 31.61 45.21 39.46
N ILE A 286 31.95 44.83 40.69
CA ILE A 286 33.31 44.56 41.15
C ILE A 286 33.51 43.05 41.02
N PRO A 287 34.45 42.56 40.18
CA PRO A 287 34.74 41.13 40.10
C PRO A 287 35.42 40.70 41.41
N GLY A 288 34.74 39.88 42.22
CA GLY A 288 35.32 39.29 43.44
C GLY A 288 34.66 39.67 44.78
N PHE A 289 33.52 40.37 44.76
CA PHE A 289 32.61 40.53 45.91
C PHE A 289 31.17 40.24 45.49
#